data_AF-A0A9E3M898-F1
#
_entry.id   AF-A0A9E3M898-F1
#
_cell.length_a   1.000
_cell.length_b   1.000
_cell.length_c   1.000
_cell.angle_alpha   90.00
_cell.angle_beta   90.00
_cell.angle_gamma   90.00
#
_symmetry.space_group_name_H-M   'P 1'
#
loop_
_entity.id
_entity.type
_entity.pdbx_description
1 polymer ?
#
loop_
_entity_poly.entity_id
_entity_poly.type
_entity_poly.pdbx_seq_one_letter_code
_entity_poly.pdbx_strand_id
1 'polypeptide(L)'
;MVALVKDKPLKNTKSVSRTKIMPSMVCPVCKSTILFPHIFPAQELTRYSIKLRCFFDWCFNCDQGMQKNEFLSDGVWILHKWRPFTFGAKGKPIIKEWVIENEFPVPIVIDDAGGDYDKSYALFG
;
A
#
# COMPACT_ATOMS: atom_id res chain seq x y z
N MET A 1 -20.20 0.52 53.42
CA MET A 1 -20.69 -0.22 52.22
C MET A 1 -20.03 0.40 51.01
N VAL A 2 -19.32 -0.36 50.19
CA VAL A 2 -18.66 0.13 48.96
C VAL A 2 -19.33 -0.56 47.78
N ALA A 3 -19.81 0.20 46.79
CA ALA A 3 -20.53 -0.32 45.64
C ALA A 3 -19.55 -0.89 44.60
N LEU A 4 -19.73 -2.16 44.24
CA LEU A 4 -19.02 -2.79 43.13
C LEU A 4 -19.54 -2.23 41.79
N VAL A 5 -18.72 -1.43 41.12
CA VAL A 5 -18.96 -1.06 39.72
C VAL A 5 -18.74 -2.30 38.86
N LYS A 6 -19.75 -2.69 38.07
CA LYS A 6 -19.65 -3.81 37.13
C LYS A 6 -19.01 -3.31 35.84
N ASP A 7 -17.78 -3.75 35.58
CA ASP A 7 -17.12 -3.50 34.30
C ASP A 7 -17.92 -4.10 33.14
N LYS A 8 -18.17 -3.27 32.12
CA LYS A 8 -18.77 -3.72 30.86
C LYS A 8 -17.69 -4.42 30.03
N PRO A 9 -17.99 -5.54 29.35
CA PRO A 9 -17.03 -6.16 28.45
C PRO A 9 -16.70 -5.21 27.29
N LEU A 10 -15.41 -4.92 27.12
CA LEU A 10 -14.88 -4.17 25.98
C LEU A 10 -15.28 -4.86 24.67
N LYS A 11 -16.08 -4.17 23.85
CA LYS A 11 -16.58 -4.72 22.60
C LYS A 11 -15.46 -4.85 21.57
N ASN A 12 -15.17 -6.10 21.23
CA ASN A 12 -14.80 -6.55 19.90
C ASN A 12 -13.67 -5.73 19.21
N THR A 13 -12.43 -6.04 19.57
CA THR A 13 -11.25 -5.64 18.81
C THR A 13 -11.40 -6.09 17.35
N LYS A 14 -11.61 -5.12 16.43
CA LYS A 14 -11.50 -5.38 14.99
C LYS A 14 -10.17 -6.08 14.74
N SER A 15 -10.20 -7.23 14.09
CA SER A 15 -9.00 -7.98 13.73
C SER A 15 -8.05 -7.09 12.95
N VAL A 16 -6.86 -6.84 13.50
CA VAL A 16 -5.79 -6.13 12.79
C VAL A 16 -5.54 -6.88 11.48
N SER A 17 -5.72 -6.17 10.36
CA SER A 17 -5.42 -6.70 9.03
C SER A 17 -3.98 -7.20 9.05
N ARG A 18 -3.77 -8.51 8.84
CA ARG A 18 -2.43 -9.08 8.80
C ARG A 18 -1.74 -8.58 7.54
N THR A 19 -0.85 -7.60 7.69
CA THR A 19 -0.06 -7.04 6.59
C THR A 19 0.57 -8.15 5.77
N LYS A 20 0.20 -8.23 4.50
CA LYS A 20 0.57 -9.31 3.60
C LYS A 20 1.90 -8.95 2.92
N ILE A 21 2.97 -9.53 3.45
CA ILE A 21 4.32 -9.37 2.89
C ILE A 21 4.39 -10.16 1.58
N MET A 22 4.56 -9.45 0.46
CA MET A 22 4.90 -10.02 -0.84
C MET A 22 6.21 -9.38 -1.32
N PRO A 23 7.20 -10.16 -1.79
CA PRO A 23 8.47 -9.60 -2.23
C PRO A 23 8.29 -8.63 -3.42
N SER A 24 8.97 -7.49 -3.38
CA SER A 24 8.93 -6.46 -4.43
C SER A 24 9.22 -6.99 -5.83
N MET A 25 10.10 -7.99 -5.90
CA MET A 25 10.59 -8.64 -7.12
C MET A 25 9.60 -9.67 -7.73
N VAL A 26 8.41 -9.85 -7.17
CA VAL A 26 7.44 -10.86 -7.64
C VAL A 26 6.30 -10.17 -8.43
N CYS A 27 5.84 -10.81 -9.49
CA CYS A 27 4.67 -10.35 -10.25
C CYS A 27 3.38 -10.57 -9.42
N PRO A 28 2.59 -9.52 -9.12
CA PRO A 28 1.34 -9.67 -8.38
C PRO A 28 0.32 -10.59 -9.04
N VAL A 29 0.34 -10.72 -10.38
CA VAL A 29 -0.62 -11.52 -11.15
C VAL A 29 -0.25 -13.01 -11.14
N CYS A 30 0.88 -13.38 -11.75
CA CYS A 30 1.27 -14.79 -11.94
C CYS A 30 2.23 -15.34 -10.88
N LYS A 31 2.63 -14.52 -9.90
CA LYS A 31 3.55 -14.85 -8.80
C LYS A 31 4.96 -15.31 -9.23
N SER A 32 5.31 -15.15 -10.51
CA SER A 32 6.68 -15.36 -11.02
C SER A 32 7.62 -14.24 -10.60
N THR A 33 8.90 -14.58 -10.39
CA THR A 33 9.97 -13.59 -10.16
C THR A 33 10.21 -12.73 -11.41
N ILE A 34 10.39 -11.44 -11.18
CA ILE A 34 10.76 -10.43 -12.17
C ILE A 34 12.27 -10.24 -12.08
N LEU A 35 12.97 -10.43 -13.20
CA LEU A 35 14.43 -10.40 -13.24
C LEU A 35 15.01 -8.97 -13.39
N PHE A 36 14.26 -8.07 -14.03
CA PHE A 36 14.72 -6.73 -14.41
C PHE A 36 13.68 -5.66 -14.01
N PRO A 37 13.58 -5.28 -12.73
CA PRO A 37 12.76 -4.16 -12.30
C PRO A 37 13.45 -2.82 -12.63
N HIS A 38 12.70 -1.83 -13.12
CA HIS A 38 13.16 -0.45 -13.09
C HIS A 38 12.66 0.22 -11.81
N ILE A 39 13.55 0.26 -10.82
CA ILE A 39 13.34 0.98 -9.56
C ILE A 39 13.57 2.46 -9.82
N PHE A 40 12.52 3.27 -9.72
CA PHE A 40 12.67 4.72 -9.72
C PHE A 40 12.97 5.16 -8.29
N PRO A 41 14.06 5.90 -8.03
CA PRO A 41 14.40 6.42 -6.71
C PRO A 41 13.52 7.62 -6.33
N ALA A 42 12.20 7.48 -6.47
CA ALA A 42 11.23 8.38 -5.88
C ALA A 42 11.07 8.03 -4.39
N GLN A 43 12.05 8.43 -3.57
CA GLN A 43 11.93 8.40 -2.11
C GLN A 43 11.01 9.55 -1.65
N GLU A 44 9.72 9.42 -1.96
CA GLU A 44 8.71 10.35 -1.47
C GLU A 44 8.49 10.11 0.01
N LEU A 45 8.82 11.12 0.83
CA LEU A 45 8.34 11.23 2.20
C LEU A 45 6.92 11.79 2.14
N THR A 46 5.93 10.96 2.49
CA THR A 46 4.57 11.46 2.74
C THR A 46 4.57 12.44 3.91
N ARG A 47 3.47 13.19 4.08
CA ARG A 47 3.20 14.06 5.25
C ARG A 47 3.46 13.34 6.59
N TYR A 48 3.19 12.03 6.66
CA TYR A 48 3.34 11.20 7.86
C TYR A 48 4.73 10.53 7.97
N SER A 49 5.74 11.01 7.24
CA SER A 49 7.09 10.42 7.18
C SER A 49 7.16 8.97 6.69
N ILE A 50 6.05 8.41 6.15
CA ILE A 50 6.09 7.12 5.45
C ILE A 50 6.93 7.33 4.18
N LYS A 51 8.03 6.57 4.08
CA LYS A 51 8.89 6.54 2.89
C LYS A 51 8.23 5.64 1.85
N LEU A 52 7.99 6.18 0.67
CA LEU A 52 7.49 5.43 -0.49
C LEU A 52 8.62 5.14 -1.48
N ARG A 53 8.38 4.17 -2.37
CA ARG A 53 9.12 3.95 -3.61
C ARG A 53 8.20 3.39 -4.70
N CYS A 54 8.52 3.68 -5.96
CA CYS A 54 7.72 3.30 -7.12
C CYS A 54 8.54 2.45 -8.11
N PHE A 55 7.91 1.44 -8.70
CA PHE A 55 8.51 0.50 -9.64
C PHE A 55 7.73 0.46 -10.95
N PHE A 56 8.46 0.26 -12.05
CA PHE A 56 7.91 -0.20 -13.31
C PHE A 56 8.71 -1.42 -13.76
N ASP A 57 8.02 -2.54 -13.88
CA ASP A 57 8.60 -3.83 -14.19
C ASP A 57 7.95 -4.44 -15.44
N TRP A 58 8.61 -5.40 -16.09
CA TRP A 58 7.97 -6.28 -17.08
C TRP A 58 8.05 -7.75 -16.64
N CYS A 59 6.92 -8.44 -16.65
CA CYS A 59 6.85 -9.86 -16.33
C CYS A 59 6.78 -10.70 -17.62
N PHE A 60 7.91 -11.24 -18.04
CA PHE A 60 8.03 -12.09 -19.24
C PHE A 60 7.20 -13.39 -19.19
N ASN A 61 6.72 -13.83 -18.02
CA ASN A 61 5.89 -15.03 -17.91
C ASN A 61 4.42 -14.81 -18.30
N CYS A 62 3.86 -13.63 -18.01
CA CYS A 62 2.47 -13.27 -18.36
C CYS A 62 2.35 -12.11 -19.35
N ASP A 63 3.49 -11.70 -19.93
CA ASP A 63 3.71 -10.57 -20.83
C ASP A 63 2.96 -9.29 -20.42
N GLN A 64 3.06 -8.97 -19.12
CA GLN A 64 2.44 -7.79 -18.52
C GLN A 64 3.48 -6.94 -17.82
N GLY A 65 3.43 -5.64 -18.11
CA GLY A 65 4.07 -4.62 -17.30
C GLY A 65 3.35 -4.46 -15.98
N MET A 66 4.10 -4.18 -14.92
CA MET A 66 3.56 -3.97 -13.58
C MET A 66 4.07 -2.64 -13.04
N GLN A 67 3.17 -1.75 -12.63
CA GLN A 67 3.51 -0.61 -11.79
C GLN A 67 3.18 -0.95 -10.34
N LYS A 68 4.10 -0.65 -9.41
CA LYS A 68 3.93 -0.94 -7.98
C LYS A 68 4.36 0.25 -7.13
N ASN A 69 3.64 0.49 -6.04
CA ASN A 69 4.01 1.45 -4.99
C ASN A 69 4.21 0.68 -3.68
N GLU A 70 5.35 0.90 -3.04
CA GLU A 70 5.73 0.26 -1.79
C GLU A 70 6.01 1.30 -0.71
N PHE A 71 5.80 0.92 0.54
CA PHE A 71 6.13 1.72 1.72
C PHE A 71 7.10 0.99 2.62
N LEU A 72 7.94 1.73 3.33
CA LEU A 72 8.84 1.17 4.35
C LEU A 72 8.10 1.06 5.69
N SER A 73 8.01 -0.15 6.24
CA SER A 73 7.58 -0.42 7.63
C SER A 73 8.62 -1.32 8.29
N ASP A 74 9.09 -0.96 9.48
CA ASP A 74 9.97 -1.81 10.30
C ASP A 74 11.25 -2.30 9.57
N GLY A 75 11.78 -1.46 8.67
CA GLY A 75 12.94 -1.78 7.83
C GLY A 75 12.64 -2.64 6.58
N VAL A 76 11.40 -3.11 6.42
CA VAL A 76 10.94 -3.93 5.30
C VAL A 76 10.09 -3.09 4.34
N TRP A 77 10.31 -3.27 3.04
CA TRP A 77 9.45 -2.68 2.02
C TRP A 77 8.22 -3.55 1.76
N ILE A 78 7.05 -2.97 1.89
CA ILE A 78 5.75 -3.64 1.80
C ILE A 78 4.97 -3.06 0.61
N LEU A 79 4.37 -3.92 -0.20
CA LEU A 79 3.54 -3.50 -1.33
C LEU A 79 2.24 -2.86 -0.83
N HIS A 80 2.07 -1.55 -1.06
CA HIS A 80 0.81 -0.84 -0.79
C HIS A 80 -0.20 -1.15 -1.90
N LYS A 81 0.15 -0.82 -3.15
CA LYS A 81 -0.74 -0.99 -4.31
C LYS A 81 0.02 -1.29 -5.58
N TRP A 82 -0.65 -1.92 -6.53
CA TRP A 82 -0.10 -2.29 -7.83
C TRP A 82 -1.14 -2.16 -8.94
N ARG A 83 -0.68 -2.01 -10.19
CA ARG A 83 -1.53 -2.13 -11.38
C ARG A 83 -0.79 -2.78 -12.54
N PRO A 84 -1.44 -3.70 -13.29
CA PRO A 84 -0.90 -4.21 -14.54
C PRO A 84 -1.07 -3.19 -15.68
N PHE A 85 -0.17 -3.27 -16.67
CA PHE A 85 -0.31 -2.61 -17.96
C PHE A 85 0.22 -3.52 -19.08
N THR A 86 -0.27 -3.32 -20.31
CA THR A 86 0.25 -4.01 -21.51
C THR A 86 0.54 -2.99 -22.59
N PHE A 87 1.47 -3.27 -23.51
CA PHE A 87 1.64 -2.41 -24.68
C PHE A 87 0.67 -2.84 -25.78
N GLY A 88 -0.21 -1.94 -26.21
CA GLY A 88 -1.06 -2.16 -27.38
C GLY A 88 -0.24 -2.06 -28.68
N ALA A 89 -0.85 -2.45 -29.81
CA ALA A 89 -0.21 -2.52 -31.14
C ALA A 89 0.45 -1.22 -31.65
N LYS A 90 0.27 -0.08 -30.98
CA LYS A 90 0.92 1.22 -31.28
C LYS A 90 1.98 1.61 -30.24
N GLY A 91 2.48 0.67 -29.44
CA GLY A 91 3.43 0.93 -28.35
C GLY A 91 2.86 1.74 -27.17
N LYS A 92 1.55 2.03 -27.16
CA LYS A 92 0.90 2.77 -26.07
C LYS A 92 0.58 1.83 -24.90
N PRO A 93 0.90 2.19 -23.65
CA PRO A 93 0.54 1.39 -22.49
C PRO A 93 -0.98 1.46 -22.25
N ILE A 94 -1.62 0.30 -22.23
CA ILE A 94 -2.99 0.08 -21.77
C ILE A 94 -2.89 -0.21 -20.28
N ILE A 95 -3.15 0.80 -19.46
CA ILE A 95 -2.97 0.76 -18.00
C ILE A 95 -4.30 0.35 -17.35
N LYS A 96 -4.26 -0.65 -16.46
CA LYS A 96 -5.44 -1.09 -15.68
C LYS A 96 -5.55 -0.34 -14.35
N GLU A 97 -6.65 -0.56 -13.65
CA GLU A 97 -6.94 0.03 -12.34
C GLU A 97 -5.94 -0.41 -11.26
N TRP A 98 -5.87 0.40 -10.19
CA TRP A 98 -5.06 0.09 -9.01
C TRP A 98 -5.74 -0.96 -8.14
N VAL A 99 -4.97 -1.98 -7.76
CA VAL A 99 -5.32 -2.94 -6.71
C VAL A 99 -4.53 -2.56 -5.46
N ILE A 100 -5.24 -2.27 -4.37
CA ILE A 100 -4.61 -2.06 -3.06
C ILE A 100 -4.42 -3.43 -2.40
N GLU A 101 -3.19 -3.75 -2.01
CA GLU A 101 -2.80 -5.01 -1.38
C GLU A 101 -2.61 -4.85 0.13
N ASN A 102 -2.07 -3.69 0.56
CA ASN A 102 -1.96 -3.30 1.96
C ASN A 102 -2.28 -1.81 2.10
N GLU A 103 -3.12 -1.44 3.05
CA GLU A 103 -3.28 -0.04 3.44
C GLU A 103 -2.02 0.51 4.09
N PHE A 104 -1.90 1.84 4.09
CA PHE A 104 -0.88 2.49 4.91
C PHE A 104 -1.12 2.20 6.39
N PRO A 105 -0.06 2.16 7.22
CA PRO A 105 -0.23 2.12 8.67
C PRO A 105 -1.08 3.30 9.11
N VAL A 106 -1.92 3.09 10.14
CA VAL A 106 -2.93 4.06 10.59
C VAL A 106 -2.29 5.44 10.71
N PRO A 107 -2.76 6.46 9.94
CA PRO A 107 -2.12 7.76 9.94
C PRO A 107 -2.20 8.36 11.34
N ILE A 108 -1.10 9.00 11.75
CA ILE A 108 -1.10 9.83 12.95
C ILE A 108 -2.02 11.01 12.65
N VAL A 109 -3.23 10.98 13.20
CA VAL A 109 -4.17 12.10 13.09
C VAL A 109 -3.59 13.26 13.90
N ILE A 110 -3.09 14.25 13.19
CA ILE A 110 -2.69 15.53 13.77
C ILE A 110 -4.00 16.29 13.97
N ASP A 111 -4.40 16.59 15.22
CA ASP A 111 -5.65 17.34 15.49
C ASP A 111 -5.41 18.83 15.78
N ASP A 112 -4.22 19.32 15.43
CA ASP A 112 -3.89 20.75 15.39
C ASP A 112 -4.09 21.37 13.99
N ALA A 113 -3.53 22.56 13.76
CA ALA A 113 -3.68 23.36 12.54
C ALA A 113 -3.15 22.64 11.28
N GLY A 114 -4.03 21.88 10.65
CA GLY A 114 -3.75 21.08 9.46
C GLY A 114 -4.44 19.71 9.46
N GLY A 115 -5.04 19.30 10.58
CA GLY A 115 -5.77 18.04 10.73
C GLY A 115 -7.06 17.92 9.93
N ASP A 116 -7.71 19.05 9.62
CA ASP A 116 -8.97 19.05 8.87
C ASP A 116 -8.79 18.58 7.41
N TYR A 117 -7.58 18.71 6.86
CA TYR A 117 -7.23 18.12 5.58
C TYR A 117 -7.17 16.58 5.68
N ASP A 118 -6.66 16.05 6.80
CA ASP A 118 -6.50 14.60 7.01
C ASP A 118 -7.84 13.91 7.31
N LYS A 119 -8.75 14.59 8.05
CA LYS A 119 -10.14 14.14 8.26
C LYS A 119 -10.91 13.97 6.94
N SER A 120 -10.61 14.80 5.93
CA SER A 120 -11.26 14.69 4.61
C SER A 120 -10.82 13.44 3.83
N TYR A 121 -9.56 13.02 3.96
CA TYR A 121 -9.05 11.80 3.30
C TYR A 121 -9.62 10.52 3.90
N ALA A 122 -9.86 10.49 5.22
CA ALA A 122 -10.43 9.33 5.92
C ALA A 122 -11.91 9.05 5.58
N LEU A 123 -12.60 9.94 4.85
CA LEU A 123 -14.01 9.80 4.45
C LEU A 123 -14.20 9.32 3.01
N PHE A 124 -13.12 9.19 2.22
CA PHE A 124 -13.16 8.80 0.80
C PHE A 124 -12.18 7.65 0.44
N GLY A 125 -11.65 6.95 1.45
CA GLY A 125 -10.88 5.71 1.30
C GLY A 125 -11.73 4.47 1.50
#